data_AF-C0C1L4-F1
#
_entry.id   AF-C0C1L4-F1
#
_cell.length_a   1.000
_cell.length_b   1.000
_cell.length_c   1.000
_cell.angle_alpha   90.00
_cell.angle_beta   90.00
_cell.angle_gamma   90.00
#
_symmetry.space_group_name_H-M   'P 1'
#
loop_
_entity.id
_entity.type
_entity.pdbx_description
1 polymer ?
#
loop_
_entity_poly.entity_id
_entity_poly.type
_entity_poly.pdbx_seq_one_letter_code
_entity_poly.pdbx_strand_id
1 'polypeptide(L)'
;MNEFAKIIEDLIVLFRELTALESIKLNAGRTDQVSAVEECMTKEQSLVMRLKGLEQAREKKQEELGFGGMRFQEILEHISGADRERFLGLFDSLSREIQMFQEVSEDAARIIEVNIRRLDREIQRREGRLYENSGKEQTEEKHMTDRSV
;
A
#
# COMPACT_ATOMS: atom_id res chain seq x y z
N MET A 1 28.97 5.71 -14.84
CA MET A 1 28.06 6.87 -14.84
C MET A 1 26.74 6.61 -15.56
N ASN A 2 26.71 6.29 -16.87
CA ASN A 2 25.44 6.04 -17.59
C ASN A 2 24.56 4.92 -17.01
N GLU A 3 25.15 3.81 -16.58
CA GLU A 3 24.39 2.73 -15.94
C GLU A 3 23.78 3.15 -14.60
N PHE A 4 24.49 3.98 -13.82
CA PHE A 4 23.96 4.51 -12.57
C PHE A 4 22.78 5.46 -12.83
N ALA A 5 22.88 6.34 -13.82
CA ALA A 5 21.77 7.19 -14.25
C ALA A 5 20.55 6.36 -14.66
N LYS A 6 20.75 5.26 -15.41
CA LYS A 6 19.67 4.35 -15.80
C LYS A 6 18.97 3.69 -14.60
N ILE A 7 19.74 3.27 -13.58
CA ILE A 7 19.16 2.72 -12.34
C ILE A 7 18.27 3.77 -11.64
N ILE A 8 18.70 5.03 -11.61
CA ILE A 8 17.90 6.12 -11.03
C ILE A 8 16.63 6.38 -11.87
N GLU A 9 16.73 6.36 -13.20
CA GLU A 9 15.59 6.46 -14.11
C GLU A 9 14.58 5.31 -13.89
N ASP A 10 15.07 4.08 -13.75
CA ASP A 10 14.24 2.90 -13.47
C ASP A 10 13.53 2.99 -12.10
N LEU A 11 14.21 3.55 -11.08
CA LEU A 11 13.61 3.83 -9.77
C LEU A 11 12.50 4.88 -9.87
N ILE A 12 12.71 5.97 -10.62
CA ILE A 12 11.69 7.00 -10.88
C ILE A 12 10.44 6.37 -11.50
N VAL A 13 10.61 5.52 -12.53
CA VAL A 13 9.49 4.82 -13.18
C VAL A 13 8.77 3.91 -12.19
N LEU A 14 9.51 3.17 -11.36
CA LEU A 14 8.93 2.29 -10.37
C LEU A 14 8.09 3.03 -9.33
N PHE A 15 8.56 4.19 -8.84
CA PHE A 15 7.78 5.01 -7.90
C PHE A 15 6.50 5.59 -8.52
N ARG A 16 6.51 5.90 -9.83
CA ARG A 16 5.29 6.28 -10.56
C ARG A 16 4.29 5.14 -10.65
N GLU A 17 4.77 3.93 -10.97
CA GLU A 17 3.94 2.72 -11.01
C GLU A 17 3.32 2.44 -9.63
N LEU A 18 4.12 2.54 -8.56
CA LEU A 18 3.64 2.40 -7.17
C LEU A 18 2.59 3.45 -6.81
N THR A 19 2.83 4.72 -7.13
CA THR A 19 1.89 5.83 -6.85
C THR A 19 0.56 5.63 -7.58
N ALA A 20 0.61 5.19 -8.84
CA ALA A 20 -0.59 4.88 -9.61
C ALA A 20 -1.36 3.70 -8.99
N LEU A 21 -0.65 2.66 -8.56
CA LEU A 21 -1.26 1.51 -7.89
C LEU A 21 -1.92 1.88 -6.56
N GLU A 22 -1.26 2.69 -5.73
CA GLU A 22 -1.81 3.21 -4.48
C GLU A 22 -3.06 4.06 -4.73
N SER A 23 -3.07 4.87 -5.78
CA SER A 23 -4.26 5.67 -6.17
C SER A 23 -5.44 4.77 -6.57
N ILE A 24 -5.17 3.66 -7.28
CA ILE A 24 -6.19 2.66 -7.62
C ILE A 24 -6.71 1.98 -6.35
N LYS A 25 -5.80 1.59 -5.44
CA LYS A 25 -6.15 0.98 -4.14
C LYS A 25 -7.03 1.91 -3.31
N LEU A 26 -6.72 3.21 -3.27
CA LEU A 26 -7.52 4.25 -2.61
C LEU A 26 -8.94 4.35 -3.19
N ASN A 27 -9.09 4.32 -4.52
CA ASN A 27 -10.40 4.34 -5.19
C ASN A 27 -11.19 3.02 -5.01
N ALA A 28 -10.52 1.87 -5.04
CA ALA A 28 -11.13 0.58 -4.78
C ALA A 28 -11.64 0.49 -3.34
N GLY A 29 -10.87 1.00 -2.37
CA GLY A 29 -11.31 1.17 -1.00
C GLY A 29 -12.60 1.98 -0.93
N ARG A 30 -12.66 3.16 -1.55
CA ARG A 30 -13.87 4.01 -1.57
C ARG A 30 -15.12 3.34 -2.13
N THR A 31 -14.98 2.33 -2.99
CA THR A 31 -16.11 1.64 -3.63
C THR A 31 -16.45 0.29 -2.99
N ASP A 32 -15.86 -0.03 -1.83
CA ASP A 32 -16.05 -1.30 -1.08
C ASP A 32 -15.76 -2.56 -1.93
N GLN A 33 -14.87 -2.46 -2.93
CA GLN A 33 -14.53 -3.57 -3.83
C GLN A 33 -13.35 -4.39 -3.31
N VAL A 34 -13.62 -5.34 -2.40
CA VAL A 34 -12.61 -6.19 -1.74
C VAL A 34 -11.69 -6.91 -2.73
N SER A 35 -12.22 -7.50 -3.80
CA SER A 35 -11.41 -8.23 -4.81
C SER A 35 -10.45 -7.33 -5.59
N ALA A 36 -10.82 -6.06 -5.81
CA ALA A 36 -9.95 -5.10 -6.48
C ALA A 36 -8.78 -4.66 -5.56
N VAL A 37 -9.02 -4.61 -4.25
CA VAL A 37 -7.96 -4.35 -3.26
C VAL A 37 -6.96 -5.52 -3.22
N GLU A 38 -7.43 -6.77 -3.26
CA GLU A 38 -6.56 -7.96 -3.28
C GLU A 38 -5.66 -8.02 -4.52
N GLU A 39 -6.21 -7.70 -5.70
CA GLU A 39 -5.42 -7.62 -6.94
C GLU A 39 -4.37 -6.51 -6.86
N CYS A 40 -4.71 -5.36 -6.25
CA CYS A 40 -3.76 -4.28 -6.02
C CYS A 40 -2.63 -4.73 -5.10
N MET A 41 -2.93 -5.40 -4.00
CA MET A 41 -1.91 -5.91 -3.07
C MET A 41 -0.96 -6.90 -3.74
N THR A 42 -1.45 -7.76 -4.64
CA THR A 42 -0.60 -8.71 -5.38
C THR A 42 0.37 -7.99 -6.30
N LYS A 43 -0.10 -6.96 -7.01
CA LYS A 43 0.75 -6.11 -7.86
C LYS A 43 1.77 -5.33 -7.03
N GLU A 44 1.37 -4.86 -5.85
CA GLU A 44 2.23 -4.13 -4.92
C GLU A 44 3.43 -4.98 -4.50
N GLN A 45 3.20 -6.26 -4.17
CA GLN A 45 4.27 -7.21 -3.82
C GLN A 45 5.29 -7.41 -4.96
N SER A 46 4.82 -7.48 -6.21
CA SER A 46 5.70 -7.57 -7.39
C SER A 46 6.58 -6.32 -7.53
N LEU A 47 5.99 -5.14 -7.37
CA LEU A 47 6.72 -3.86 -7.43
C LEU A 47 7.71 -3.71 -6.27
N VAL A 48 7.38 -4.18 -5.06
CA VAL A 48 8.29 -4.20 -3.90
C VAL A 48 9.49 -5.12 -4.16
N MET A 49 9.30 -6.28 -4.79
CA MET A 49 10.42 -7.14 -5.17
C MET A 49 11.34 -6.46 -6.20
N ARG A 50 10.75 -5.77 -7.18
CA ARG A 50 11.50 -4.99 -8.18
C ARG A 50 12.27 -3.83 -7.53
N LEU A 51 11.69 -3.15 -6.53
CA LEU A 51 12.36 -2.10 -5.75
C LEU A 51 13.61 -2.63 -5.06
N LYS A 52 13.50 -3.78 -4.37
CA LYS A 52 14.63 -4.42 -3.69
C LYS A 52 15.77 -4.74 -4.68
N GLY A 53 15.43 -5.24 -5.87
CA GLY A 53 16.42 -5.54 -6.91
C GLY A 53 17.12 -4.30 -7.45
N LEU A 54 16.37 -3.22 -7.70
CA LEU A 54 16.95 -1.95 -8.14
C LEU A 54 17.81 -1.30 -7.06
N GLU A 55 17.42 -1.40 -5.79
CA GLU A 55 18.19 -0.84 -4.68
C GLU A 55 19.53 -1.56 -4.48
N GLN A 56 19.54 -2.89 -4.60
CA GLN A 56 20.79 -3.66 -4.61
C GLN A 56 21.69 -3.30 -5.80
N ALA A 57 21.10 -3.11 -6.99
CA ALA A 57 21.85 -2.67 -8.17
C ALA A 57 22.41 -1.25 -7.98
N ARG A 58 21.64 -0.35 -7.36
CA ARG A 58 22.06 1.01 -7.01
C ARG A 58 23.26 0.99 -6.08
N GLU A 59 23.17 0.28 -4.96
CA GLU A 59 24.24 0.18 -3.96
C GLU A 59 25.52 -0.41 -4.57
N LYS A 60 25.41 -1.54 -5.27
CA LYS A 60 26.55 -2.15 -5.95
C LYS A 60 27.20 -1.19 -6.94
N LYS A 61 26.39 -0.47 -7.73
CA LYS A 61 26.95 0.45 -8.71
C LYS A 61 27.57 1.68 -8.08
N GLN A 62 27.03 2.13 -6.95
CA GLN A 62 27.56 3.22 -6.17
C GLN A 62 28.92 2.84 -5.55
N GLU A 63 29.06 1.61 -5.03
CA GLU A 63 30.34 1.06 -4.56
C GLU A 63 31.38 0.98 -5.69
N GLU A 64 30.99 0.44 -6.87
CA GLU A 64 31.87 0.35 -8.04
C GLU A 64 32.42 1.71 -8.51
N LEU A 65 31.66 2.79 -8.28
CA LEU A 65 32.03 4.16 -8.63
C LEU A 65 32.83 4.86 -7.51
N GLY A 66 33.10 4.19 -6.39
CA GLY A 66 33.81 4.77 -5.24
C GLY A 66 32.94 5.68 -4.38
N PHE A 67 31.62 5.64 -4.57
CA PHE A 67 30.65 6.46 -3.84
C PHE A 67 29.95 5.69 -2.71
N GLY A 68 30.45 4.50 -2.34
CA GLY A 68 29.83 3.65 -1.33
C GLY A 68 29.49 4.42 -0.04
N GLY A 69 28.24 4.30 0.42
CA GLY A 69 27.75 4.98 1.63
C GLY A 69 27.51 6.48 1.50
N MET A 70 27.83 7.11 0.36
CA MET A 70 27.55 8.53 0.13
C MET A 70 26.06 8.76 -0.16
N ARG A 71 25.56 9.91 0.31
CA ARG A 71 24.24 10.43 -0.06
C ARG A 71 24.29 11.04 -1.46
N PHE A 72 23.15 11.12 -2.13
CA PHE A 72 23.05 11.71 -3.47
C PHE A 72 23.62 13.14 -3.55
N GLN A 73 23.46 13.94 -2.50
CA GLN A 73 24.05 15.29 -2.42
C GLN A 73 25.59 15.25 -2.39
N GLU A 74 26.18 14.32 -1.66
CA GLU A 74 27.64 14.14 -1.56
C GLU A 74 28.19 13.62 -2.90
N ILE A 75 27.45 12.75 -3.59
CA ILE A 75 27.80 12.28 -4.94
C ILE A 75 27.85 13.46 -5.93
N LEU A 76 26.94 14.43 -5.82
CA LEU A 76 26.94 15.63 -6.68
C LEU A 76 28.14 16.56 -6.45
N GLU A 77 28.82 16.47 -5.29
CA GLU A 77 30.05 17.22 -5.03
C GLU A 77 31.27 16.57 -5.71
N HIS A 78 31.21 15.26 -5.96
CA HIS A 78 32.25 14.51 -6.64
C HIS A 78 32.09 14.48 -8.18
N ILE A 79 30.95 14.91 -8.69
CA ILE A 79 30.66 14.96 -10.14
C ILE A 79 30.71 16.42 -10.60
N SER A 80 31.35 16.67 -11.74
CA SER A 80 31.49 18.01 -12.32
C SER A 80 30.97 18.09 -13.76
N GLY A 81 30.60 19.29 -14.21
CA GLY A 81 30.20 19.53 -15.60
C GLY A 81 28.80 18.99 -15.95
N ALA A 82 28.62 18.56 -17.20
CA ALA A 82 27.32 18.13 -17.73
C ALA A 82 26.70 16.95 -16.97
N ASP A 83 27.52 16.05 -16.42
CA ASP A 83 27.02 14.93 -15.61
C ASP A 83 26.38 15.43 -14.30
N ARG A 84 26.91 16.50 -13.69
CA ARG A 84 26.36 17.06 -12.46
C ARG A 84 24.95 17.59 -12.67
N GLU A 85 24.72 18.34 -13.74
CA GLU A 85 23.37 18.86 -14.06
C GLU A 85 22.38 17.74 -14.34
N ARG A 86 22.82 16.70 -15.07
CA ARG A 86 21.99 15.52 -15.34
C ARG A 86 21.60 14.81 -14.05
N PHE A 87 22.58 14.50 -13.17
CA PHE A 87 22.31 13.80 -11.92
C PHE A 87 21.48 14.64 -10.94
N LEU A 88 21.67 15.96 -10.92
CA LEU A 88 20.84 16.87 -10.14
C LEU A 88 19.36 16.74 -10.55
N GLY A 89 19.07 16.80 -11.85
CA GLY A 89 17.69 16.64 -12.35
C GLY A 89 17.09 15.26 -12.07
N LEU A 90 17.91 14.21 -12.13
CA LEU A 90 17.49 12.84 -11.79
C LEU A 90 17.18 12.69 -10.30
N PHE A 91 18.06 13.17 -9.41
CA PHE A 91 17.85 13.07 -7.96
C PHE A 91 16.64 13.90 -7.51
N ASP A 92 16.47 15.12 -8.04
CA ASP A 92 15.29 15.93 -7.76
C ASP A 92 14.00 15.25 -8.21
N SER A 93 14.02 14.60 -9.37
CA SER A 93 12.86 13.84 -9.87
C SER A 93 12.55 12.64 -8.98
N LEU A 94 13.56 11.88 -8.60
CA LEU A 94 13.40 10.74 -7.70
C LEU A 94 12.81 11.17 -6.35
N SER A 95 13.33 12.26 -5.76
CA SER A 95 12.81 12.79 -4.49
C SER A 95 11.33 13.19 -4.60
N ARG A 96 10.92 13.82 -5.70
CA ARG A 96 9.51 14.17 -5.93
C ARG A 96 8.60 12.95 -6.02
N GLU A 97 9.00 11.93 -6.79
CA GLU A 97 8.18 10.72 -6.94
C GLU A 97 8.06 9.93 -5.63
N ILE A 98 9.15 9.87 -4.83
CA ILE A 98 9.13 9.25 -3.50
C ILE A 98 8.15 9.98 -2.57
N GLN A 99 8.21 11.32 -2.54
CA GLN A 99 7.30 12.11 -1.72
C GLN A 99 5.85 11.90 -2.13
N MET A 100 5.56 11.92 -3.44
CA MET A 100 4.21 11.71 -3.95
C MET A 100 3.68 10.31 -3.60
N PHE A 101 4.52 9.28 -3.71
CA PHE A 101 4.17 7.93 -3.29
C PHE A 101 3.82 7.87 -1.80
N GLN A 102 4.62 8.49 -0.93
CA GLN A 102 4.38 8.52 0.52
C GLN A 102 3.02 9.16 0.85
N GLU A 103 2.73 10.32 0.25
CA GLU A 103 1.46 11.03 0.46
C GLU A 103 0.25 10.17 0.08
N VAL A 104 0.28 9.53 -1.11
CA VAL A 104 -0.83 8.69 -1.60
C VAL A 104 -0.96 7.40 -0.79
N SER A 105 0.15 6.77 -0.40
CA SER A 105 0.14 5.53 0.38
C SER A 105 -0.44 5.75 1.79
N GLU A 106 -0.10 6.86 2.45
CA GLU A 106 -0.68 7.24 3.74
C GLU A 106 -2.20 7.46 3.63
N ASP A 107 -2.67 8.11 2.57
CA ASP A 107 -4.10 8.31 2.31
C ASP A 107 -4.84 6.99 2.06
N ALA A 108 -4.25 6.09 1.27
CA ALA A 108 -4.84 4.78 0.96
C ALA A 108 -5.00 3.92 2.22
N ALA A 109 -3.98 3.91 3.08
CA ALA A 109 -4.00 3.19 4.35
C ALA A 109 -5.11 3.71 5.28
N ARG A 110 -5.24 5.04 5.42
CA ARG A 110 -6.31 5.67 6.23
C ARG A 110 -7.71 5.29 5.75
N ILE A 111 -7.96 5.32 4.43
CA ILE A 111 -9.28 4.98 3.87
C ILE A 111 -9.62 3.50 4.09
N ILE A 112 -8.66 2.59 3.85
CA ILE A 112 -8.85 1.16 4.09
C ILE A 112 -9.19 0.91 5.57
N GLU A 113 -8.49 1.54 6.50
CA GLU A 113 -8.75 1.41 7.93
C GLU A 113 -10.18 1.88 8.31
N VAL A 114 -10.63 3.01 7.77
CA VAL A 114 -11.98 3.52 7.99
C VAL A 114 -13.04 2.55 7.45
N ASN A 115 -12.78 1.96 6.28
CA ASN A 115 -13.69 1.00 5.65
C ASN A 115 -13.78 -0.31 6.42
N ILE A 116 -12.65 -0.86 6.89
CA ILE A 116 -12.65 -2.04 7.76
C ILE A 116 -13.47 -1.77 9.03
N ARG A 117 -13.23 -0.64 9.72
CA ARG A 117 -14.02 -0.26 10.91
C ARG A 117 -15.50 -0.04 10.61
N ARG A 118 -15.86 0.34 9.38
CA ARG A 118 -17.26 0.46 8.95
C ARG A 118 -17.88 -0.91 8.69
N LEU A 119 -17.16 -1.80 8.02
CA LEU A 119 -17.57 -3.19 7.80
C LEU A 119 -17.74 -3.93 9.14
N ASP A 120 -16.81 -3.79 10.08
CA ASP A 120 -16.91 -4.39 11.42
C ASP A 120 -18.15 -3.91 12.18
N ARG A 121 -18.44 -2.59 12.15
CA ARG A 121 -19.67 -2.03 12.75
C ARG A 121 -20.93 -2.58 12.09
N GLU A 122 -20.90 -2.80 10.78
CA GLU A 122 -22.05 -3.34 10.05
C GLU A 122 -22.25 -4.84 10.32
N ILE A 123 -21.17 -5.60 10.47
CA ILE A 123 -21.20 -7.00 10.92
C ILE A 123 -21.78 -7.07 12.35
N GLN A 124 -21.25 -6.28 13.30
CA GLN A 124 -21.75 -6.25 14.68
C GLN A 124 -23.24 -5.84 14.78
N ARG A 125 -23.71 -4.91 13.96
CA ARG A 125 -25.14 -4.54 13.88
C ARG A 125 -26.01 -5.65 13.29
N ARG A 126 -25.48 -6.48 12.39
CA ARG A 126 -26.20 -7.64 11.84
C ARG A 126 -26.23 -8.78 12.85
N GLU A 127 -25.13 -9.05 13.55
CA GLU A 127 -25.05 -10.02 14.64
C GLU A 127 -25.96 -9.61 15.81
N GLY A 128 -25.93 -8.36 16.26
CA GLY A 128 -26.82 -7.85 17.31
C GLY A 128 -28.31 -7.97 16.99
N ARG A 129 -28.70 -7.83 15.71
CA ARG A 129 -30.10 -8.03 15.27
C ARG A 129 -30.53 -9.51 15.21
N LEU A 130 -29.59 -10.44 15.08
CA LEU A 130 -29.89 -11.87 15.14
C LEU A 130 -30.13 -12.35 16.59
N TYR A 131 -29.48 -11.72 17.56
CA TYR A 131 -29.66 -12.01 18.99
C TYR A 131 -30.89 -11.36 19.64
N GLU A 132 -31.52 -10.34 19.06
CA GLU A 132 -32.75 -9.74 19.61
C GLU A 132 -34.04 -10.50 19.24
N ASN A 133 -34.03 -11.33 18.19
CA ASN A 133 -35.25 -11.96 17.66
C ASN A 133 -35.40 -13.46 17.97
N SER A 134 -34.56 -14.02 18.83
CA SER A 134 -34.53 -15.46 19.15
C SER A 134 -34.57 -15.73 20.66
N GLY A 135 -35.62 -15.24 21.33
CA GLY A 135 -35.78 -15.44 22.77
C GLY A 135 -37.16 -15.09 23.33
N LYS A 136 -38.22 -15.66 22.75
CA LYS A 136 -39.51 -15.80 23.47
C LYS A 136 -40.01 -17.24 23.28
N GLU A 137 -39.46 -18.16 24.08
CA GLU A 137 -40.11 -19.45 24.32
C GLU A 137 -41.46 -19.18 24.99
N GLN A 138 -42.55 -19.56 24.32
CA GLN A 138 -43.85 -19.68 24.96
C GLN A 138 -43.82 -20.93 25.83
N THR A 139 -43.61 -20.76 27.13
CA THR A 139 -43.92 -21.80 28.11
C THR A 139 -45.44 -21.84 28.29
N GLU A 140 -46.14 -22.59 27.46
CA GLU A 140 -47.50 -23.03 27.80
C GLU A 140 -47.39 -24.16 28.84
N GLU A 141 -47.67 -23.82 30.09
CA GLU A 141 -47.99 -24.80 31.13
C GLU A 141 -49.21 -25.62 30.69
N LYS A 142 -49.02 -26.93 30.44
CA LYS A 142 -50.14 -27.89 30.41
C LYS A 142 -50.04 -28.81 31.62
N HIS A 143 -51.02 -28.63 32.51
CA HIS A 143 -51.15 -29.26 33.80
C HIS A 143 -51.28 -30.78 33.75
N MET A 144 -50.76 -31.41 34.82
CA MET A 144 -51.05 -32.78 35.24
C MET A 144 -52.56 -32.97 35.46
N THR A 145 -53.27 -33.47 34.45
CA THR A 145 -54.47 -34.35 34.50
C THR A 145 -55.31 -34.07 33.26
N ASP A 146 -55.09 -34.84 32.18
CA ASP A 146 -56.17 -35.11 31.22
C ASP A 146 -55.95 -36.52 30.65
N ARG A 147 -56.54 -37.49 31.36
CA ARG A 147 -56.94 -38.77 30.77
C ARG A 147 -58.30 -38.56 30.11
N SER A 148 -58.49 -39.05 28.90
CA SER A 148 -59.80 -39.45 28.38
C SER A 148 -59.58 -40.55 27.34
N VAL A 149 -59.68 -41.81 27.81
CA VAL A 149 -60.64 -42.87 27.39
C VAL A 149 -60.39 -43.37 25.97
#